data_AF-A0A8H6YGR7-F1
#
_entry.id   AF-A0A8H6YGR7-F1
#
_cell.length_a   1.000
_cell.length_b   1.000
_cell.length_c   1.000
_cell.angle_alpha   90.00
_cell.angle_beta   90.00
_cell.angle_gamma   90.00
#
_symmetry.space_group_name_H-M   'P 1'
#
loop_
_entity.id
_entity.type
_entity.pdbx_description
1 polymer ?
#
loop_
_entity_poly.entity_id
_entity_poly.type
_entity_poly.pdbx_seq_one_letter_code
_entity_poly.pdbx_strand_id
1 'polypeptide(L)'
;MAQDFDLEALVDLEQTFYDTGYADGFAHGRIHGLIEGRALGREKGFEMWEELAFYEGFARTWQAIYSAQGREDDRAAHHIRHLLDLIGQFPRINPSAVDASSELDILKLSRQIQSRYRALCSTLGVKPANIRASGTPEAEPADSDTRPTRQPVWKIENNPQAMTF
;
A
#
# COMPACT_ATOMS: atom_id res chain seq x y z
N MET A 1 46.57 48.47 4.74
CA MET A 1 46.21 47.68 5.93
C MET A 1 46.17 46.24 5.49
N ALA A 2 47.24 45.49 5.75
CA ALA A 2 47.25 44.06 5.48
C ALA A 2 46.18 43.43 6.38
N GLN A 3 45.21 42.75 5.78
CA GLN A 3 44.28 41.93 6.55
C GLN A 3 45.14 40.84 7.20
N ASP A 4 45.17 40.83 8.52
CA ASP A 4 45.90 39.82 9.29
C ASP A 4 45.24 38.48 8.98
N PHE A 5 45.93 37.64 8.21
CA PHE A 5 45.41 36.36 7.76
C PHE A 5 45.61 35.36 8.89
N ASP A 6 44.51 34.98 9.53
CA ASP A 6 44.53 34.04 10.64
C ASP A 6 44.75 32.61 10.14
N LEU A 7 46.00 32.15 10.23
CA LEU A 7 46.42 30.80 9.83
C LEU A 7 45.82 29.71 10.74
N GLU A 8 45.37 30.06 11.95
CA GLU A 8 44.72 29.11 12.86
C GLU A 8 43.33 28.70 12.34
N ALA A 9 42.62 29.61 11.68
CA ALA A 9 41.33 29.30 11.02
C ALA A 9 41.48 28.30 9.85
N LEU A 10 42.69 28.12 9.30
CA LEU A 10 42.96 27.15 8.24
C LEU A 10 43.07 25.72 8.80
N VAL A 11 43.45 25.56 10.07
CA VAL A 11 43.60 24.26 10.74
C VAL A 11 42.24 23.59 10.91
N ASP A 12 41.22 24.37 11.30
CA ASP A 12 39.85 23.87 11.54
C ASP A 12 38.95 23.99 10.30
N LEU A 13 39.51 24.35 9.14
CA LEU A 13 38.74 24.63 7.92
C LEU A 13 37.95 23.40 7.46
N GLU A 14 38.57 22.23 7.45
CA GLU A 14 37.92 20.96 7.07
C GLU A 14 36.75 20.63 8.00
N GLN A 15 36.97 20.72 9.31
CA GLN A 15 35.95 20.45 10.31
C GLN A 15 34.78 21.42 10.19
N THR A 16 35.06 22.71 9.96
CA THR A 16 34.04 23.74 9.78
C THR A 16 33.16 23.47 8.56
N PHE A 17 33.76 23.08 7.42
CA PHE A 17 33.00 22.70 6.23
C PHE A 17 32.21 21.40 6.43
N TYR A 18 32.79 20.43 7.13
CA TYR A 18 32.09 19.19 7.48
C TYR A 18 30.86 19.45 8.35
N ASP A 19 31.02 20.21 9.44
CA ASP A 19 29.94 20.53 10.37
C ASP A 19 28.85 21.36 9.70
N THR A 20 29.25 22.31 8.85
CA THR A 20 28.31 23.13 8.07
C THR A 20 27.52 22.27 7.08
N GLY A 21 28.21 21.41 6.32
CA GLY A 21 27.58 20.52 5.34
C GLY A 21 26.69 19.46 6.00
N TYR A 22 27.11 18.93 7.16
CA TYR A 22 26.31 18.01 7.95
C TYR A 22 25.06 18.69 8.49
N ALA A 23 25.19 19.88 9.09
CA ALA A 23 24.05 20.61 9.65
C ALA A 23 23.01 20.97 8.59
N ASP A 24 23.47 21.44 7.42
CA ASP A 24 22.59 21.76 6.28
C ASP A 24 21.95 20.49 5.70
N GLY A 25 22.75 19.46 5.41
CA GLY A 25 22.26 18.18 4.89
C GLY A 25 21.29 17.50 5.84
N PHE A 26 21.52 17.56 7.16
CA PHE A 26 20.61 17.03 8.17
C PHE A 26 19.32 17.84 8.25
N ALA A 27 19.41 19.18 8.24
CA ALA A 27 18.23 20.04 8.26
C ALA A 27 17.34 19.81 7.03
N HIS A 28 17.96 19.73 5.85
CA HIS A 28 17.28 19.45 4.59
C HIS A 28 16.70 18.03 4.56
N GLY A 29 17.50 17.03 4.91
CA GLY A 29 17.09 15.63 4.97
C GLY A 29 15.94 15.38 5.94
N ARG A 30 15.91 16.09 7.08
CA ARG A 30 14.80 16.03 8.04
C ARG A 30 13.49 16.54 7.44
N ILE A 31 13.53 17.65 6.71
CA ILE A 31 12.33 18.22 6.06
C ILE A 31 11.85 17.30 4.96
N HIS A 32 12.75 16.87 4.07
CA HIS A 32 12.39 15.98 2.95
C HIS A 32 11.88 14.63 3.44
N GLY A 33 12.54 14.01 4.42
CA GLY A 33 12.10 12.76 5.01
C GLY A 33 10.71 12.86 5.65
N LEU A 34 10.36 14.00 6.27
CA LEU A 34 9.02 14.22 6.81
C LEU A 34 7.96 14.35 5.71
N ILE A 35 8.27 15.06 4.62
CA ILE A 35 7.34 15.25 3.49
C ILE A 35 7.11 13.92 2.78
N GLU A 36 8.19 13.22 2.44
CA GLU A 36 8.16 11.94 1.75
C GLU A 36 7.48 10.86 2.60
N GLY A 37 7.83 10.76 3.88
CA GLY A 37 7.19 9.81 4.80
C GLY A 37 5.68 10.04 4.94
N ARG A 38 5.23 11.31 4.95
CA ARG A 38 3.80 11.64 4.95
C ARG A 38 3.12 11.30 3.62
N ALA A 39 3.80 11.48 2.49
CA ALA A 39 3.25 11.11 1.18
C ALA A 39 3.10 9.59 1.06
N LEU A 40 4.18 8.85 1.35
CA LEU A 40 4.20 7.39 1.32
C LEU A 40 3.19 6.78 2.30
N GLY A 41 3.09 7.32 3.52
CA GLY A 41 2.11 6.86 4.50
C GLY A 41 0.65 7.01 4.02
N ARG A 42 0.33 8.09 3.29
CA ARG A 42 -1.00 8.27 2.70
C ARG A 42 -1.28 7.26 1.58
N GLU A 43 -0.32 7.07 0.68
CA GLU A 43 -0.44 6.11 -0.43
C GLU A 43 -0.63 4.68 0.09
N LYS A 44 0.27 4.22 0.97
CA LYS A 44 0.18 2.87 1.56
C LYS A 44 -1.02 2.69 2.48
N GLY A 45 -1.41 3.74 3.19
CA GLY A 45 -2.64 3.76 3.96
C GLY A 45 -3.87 3.57 3.07
N PHE A 46 -3.91 4.22 1.91
CA PHE A 46 -5.01 4.07 0.94
C PHE A 46 -5.05 2.66 0.35
N GLU A 47 -3.91 2.13 -0.13
CA GLU A 47 -3.83 0.75 -0.66
C GLU A 47 -4.36 -0.28 0.35
N MET A 48 -3.99 -0.13 1.62
CA MET A 48 -4.45 -1.02 2.69
C MET A 48 -5.96 -0.89 2.92
N TRP A 49 -6.47 0.34 3.02
CA TRP A 49 -7.89 0.58 3.28
C TRP A 49 -8.78 0.22 2.10
N GLU A 50 -8.31 0.30 0.86
CA GLU A 50 -9.04 -0.16 -0.32
C GLU A 50 -9.35 -1.66 -0.22
N GLU A 51 -8.34 -2.47 0.12
CA GLU A 51 -8.51 -3.92 0.33
C GLU A 51 -9.47 -4.21 1.48
N LEU A 52 -9.33 -3.51 2.61
CA LEU A 52 -10.18 -3.69 3.79
C LEU A 52 -11.63 -3.26 3.53
N ALA A 53 -11.85 -2.12 2.88
CA ALA A 53 -13.18 -1.59 2.58
C ALA A 53 -13.93 -2.50 1.61
N PHE A 54 -13.23 -3.11 0.65
CA PHE A 54 -13.84 -4.15 -0.18
C PHE A 54 -14.30 -5.34 0.66
N TYR A 55 -13.46 -5.86 1.56
CA TYR A 55 -13.85 -6.99 2.42
C TYR A 55 -15.02 -6.63 3.33
N GLU A 56 -15.04 -5.41 3.85
CA GLU A 56 -16.15 -4.89 4.65
C GLU A 56 -17.45 -4.85 3.84
N GLY A 57 -17.43 -4.27 2.64
CA GLY A 57 -18.59 -4.20 1.75
C GLY A 57 -19.09 -5.59 1.36
N PHE A 58 -18.18 -6.51 1.03
CA PHE A 58 -18.49 -7.91 0.75
C PHE A 58 -19.18 -8.57 1.95
N ALA A 59 -18.60 -8.46 3.14
CA ALA A 59 -19.14 -9.05 4.36
C ALA A 59 -20.51 -8.48 4.72
N ARG A 60 -20.69 -7.15 4.67
CA ARG A 60 -21.99 -6.49 4.94
C ARG A 60 -23.07 -6.91 3.95
N THR A 61 -22.73 -7.06 2.67
CA THR A 61 -23.69 -7.52 1.64
C THR A 61 -24.17 -8.93 1.95
N TRP A 62 -23.26 -9.85 2.25
CA TRP A 62 -23.62 -11.22 2.63
C TRP A 62 -24.37 -11.27 3.97
N GLN A 63 -24.03 -10.41 4.93
CA GLN A 63 -24.76 -10.29 6.19
C GLN A 63 -26.24 -9.96 5.94
N ALA A 64 -26.51 -8.97 5.08
CA ALA A 64 -27.87 -8.57 4.73
C ALA A 64 -28.64 -9.70 4.03
N ILE A 65 -28.00 -10.43 3.12
CA ILE A 65 -28.61 -11.59 2.44
C ILE A 65 -28.98 -12.69 3.45
N TYR A 66 -28.08 -13.03 4.37
CA TYR A 66 -28.33 -14.08 5.37
C TYR A 66 -29.42 -13.68 6.36
N SER A 67 -29.45 -12.40 6.79
CA SER A 67 -30.51 -11.88 7.65
C SER A 67 -31.87 -11.92 6.95
N ALA A 68 -31.95 -11.52 5.68
CA ALA A 68 -33.18 -11.59 4.87
C ALA A 68 -33.66 -13.04 4.67
N GLN A 69 -32.76 -14.02 4.66
CA GLN A 69 -33.09 -15.45 4.56
C GLN A 69 -33.38 -16.12 5.91
N GLY A 70 -33.24 -15.40 7.03
CA GLY A 70 -33.40 -15.96 8.39
C GLY A 70 -32.31 -16.97 8.77
N ARG A 71 -31.11 -16.86 8.19
CA ARG A 71 -29.98 -17.80 8.34
C ARG A 71 -28.87 -17.26 9.24
N GLU A 72 -29.22 -16.49 10.27
CA GLU A 72 -28.24 -15.76 11.09
C GLU A 72 -27.33 -16.65 11.95
N ASP A 73 -27.76 -17.89 12.21
CA ASP A 73 -27.01 -18.91 12.97
C ASP A 73 -26.11 -19.78 12.08
N ASP A 74 -26.10 -19.57 10.77
CA ASP A 74 -25.25 -20.33 9.87
C ASP A 74 -23.76 -20.07 10.16
N ARG A 75 -22.94 -21.09 9.94
CA ARG A 75 -21.48 -20.99 10.04
C ARG A 75 -20.90 -19.80 9.25
N ALA A 76 -21.46 -19.52 8.08
CA ALA A 76 -21.06 -18.37 7.27
C ALA A 76 -21.39 -17.03 7.95
N ALA A 77 -22.55 -16.90 8.60
CA ALA A 77 -22.94 -15.70 9.34
C ALA A 77 -22.02 -15.42 10.55
N HIS A 78 -21.50 -16.48 11.20
CA HIS A 78 -20.45 -16.33 12.23
C HIS A 78 -19.13 -15.81 11.64
N HIS A 79 -18.69 -16.35 10.51
CA HIS A 79 -17.46 -15.87 9.84
C HIS A 79 -17.59 -14.42 9.36
N ILE A 80 -18.76 -14.03 8.87
CA ILE A 80 -19.06 -12.64 8.47
C ILE A 80 -18.91 -11.69 9.65
N ARG A 81 -19.55 -11.99 10.80
CA ARG A 81 -19.44 -11.16 12.01
C ARG A 81 -18.00 -11.04 12.49
N HIS A 82 -17.26 -12.14 12.50
CA HIS A 82 -15.86 -12.14 12.93
C HIS A 82 -14.95 -11.33 12.00
N LEU A 83 -15.18 -11.39 10.68
CA LEU A 83 -14.45 -10.57 9.72
C LEU A 83 -14.72 -9.08 9.94
N LEU A 84 -15.98 -8.70 10.17
CA LEU A 84 -16.36 -7.31 10.45
C LEU A 84 -15.76 -6.79 11.77
N ASP A 85 -15.70 -7.64 12.80
CA ASP A 85 -15.07 -7.29 14.08
C ASP A 85 -13.57 -6.99 13.91
N LEU A 86 -12.85 -7.85 13.19
CA LEU A 86 -11.43 -7.63 12.90
C LEU A 86 -11.18 -6.34 12.09
N ILE A 87 -12.04 -6.05 11.10
CA ILE A 87 -11.96 -4.80 10.34
C ILE A 87 -12.26 -3.59 11.24
N GLY A 88 -13.21 -3.73 12.18
CA GLY A 88 -13.53 -2.68 13.16
C GLY A 88 -12.40 -2.32 14.10
N GLN A 89 -11.44 -3.23 14.33
CA GLN A 89 -10.24 -2.98 15.14
C GLN A 89 -9.17 -2.14 14.40
N PHE A 90 -9.31 -1.94 13.08
CA PHE A 90 -8.31 -1.22 12.29
C PHE A 90 -8.35 0.29 12.60
N PRO A 91 -7.21 0.94 12.87
CA PRO A 91 -7.18 2.35 13.26
C PRO A 91 -7.65 3.25 12.10
N ARG A 92 -8.63 4.10 12.39
CA ARG A 92 -9.14 5.12 11.45
C ARG A 92 -8.40 6.46 11.54
N ILE A 93 -7.62 6.64 12.59
CA ILE A 93 -6.81 7.84 12.84
C ILE A 93 -5.37 7.37 12.94
N ASN A 94 -4.45 8.08 12.29
CA ASN A 94 -3.03 7.79 12.37
C ASN A 94 -2.54 8.06 13.81
N PRO A 95 -2.19 7.04 14.61
CA PRO A 95 -1.73 7.25 15.97
C PRO A 95 -0.38 7.99 15.92
N SER A 96 -0.28 9.08 16.67
CA SER A 96 0.97 9.82 16.83
C SER A 96 2.03 8.94 17.49
N ALA A 97 3.31 9.23 17.21
CA ALA A 97 4.46 8.51 17.78
C ALA A 97 4.49 8.47 19.33
N VAL A 98 3.71 9.32 20.00
CA VAL A 98 3.59 9.40 21.46
C VAL A 98 2.71 8.28 22.04
N ASP A 99 1.82 7.69 21.24
CA ASP A 99 0.83 6.69 21.67
C ASP A 99 1.26 5.23 21.33
N ALA A 100 2.53 5.04 20.98
CA ALA A 100 3.10 3.76 20.54
C ALA A 100 3.10 2.65 21.61
N SER A 101 2.65 2.94 22.83
CA SER A 101 2.50 1.97 23.93
C SER A 101 1.44 0.89 23.67
N SER A 102 0.59 1.05 22.66
CA SER A 102 -0.21 -0.01 22.08
C SER A 102 0.29 -0.29 20.67
N GLU A 103 1.39 -1.06 20.57
CA GLU A 103 1.97 -1.52 19.31
C GLU A 103 1.01 -2.52 18.63
N LEU A 104 -0.11 -2.00 18.10
CA LEU A 104 -1.01 -2.75 17.25
C LEU A 104 -0.23 -3.10 15.99
N ASP A 105 0.08 -4.37 15.82
CA ASP A 105 0.76 -4.87 14.63
C ASP A 105 -0.23 -4.89 13.45
N ILE A 106 -0.29 -3.76 12.75
CA ILE A 106 -1.16 -3.51 11.60
C ILE A 106 -0.97 -4.61 10.53
N LEU A 107 0.26 -5.09 10.33
CA LEU A 107 0.58 -6.11 9.33
C LEU A 107 0.13 -7.50 9.75
N LYS A 108 0.15 -7.83 11.05
CA LYS A 108 -0.46 -9.08 11.54
C LYS A 108 -1.97 -9.02 11.41
N LEU A 109 -2.60 -7.91 11.77
CA LEU A 109 -4.05 -7.74 11.67
C LEU A 109 -4.52 -7.82 10.21
N SER A 110 -3.82 -7.18 9.27
CA SER A 110 -4.17 -7.25 7.84
C SER A 110 -4.07 -8.68 7.29
N ARG A 111 -3.03 -9.42 7.64
CA ARG A 111 -2.88 -10.85 7.26
C ARG A 111 -4.00 -11.71 7.85
N GLN A 112 -4.37 -11.45 9.11
CA GLN A 112 -5.49 -12.13 9.76
C GLN A 112 -6.79 -11.87 9.00
N ILE A 113 -7.09 -10.62 8.65
CA ILE A 113 -8.27 -10.23 7.87
C ILE A 113 -8.29 -10.93 6.51
N GLN A 114 -7.17 -10.90 5.77
CA GLN A 114 -7.05 -11.58 4.46
C GLN A 114 -7.33 -13.10 4.58
N SER A 115 -6.80 -13.76 5.62
CA SER A 115 -7.05 -15.19 5.87
C SER A 115 -8.53 -15.47 6.17
N ARG A 116 -9.17 -14.62 6.97
CA ARG A 116 -10.58 -14.75 7.33
C ARG A 116 -11.50 -14.51 6.15
N TYR A 117 -11.19 -13.52 5.31
CA TYR A 117 -11.88 -13.30 4.04
C TYR A 117 -11.83 -14.55 3.15
N ARG A 118 -10.64 -15.14 2.94
CA ARG A 118 -10.49 -16.37 2.14
C ARG A 118 -11.28 -17.54 2.72
N ALA A 119 -11.27 -17.71 4.06
CA ALA A 119 -12.06 -18.73 4.72
C ALA A 119 -13.57 -18.51 4.51
N LEU A 120 -14.03 -17.27 4.58
CA LEU A 120 -15.42 -16.90 4.30
C LEU A 120 -15.79 -17.23 2.83
N CYS A 121 -14.95 -16.86 1.87
CA CYS A 121 -15.14 -17.20 0.45
C CYS A 121 -15.30 -18.72 0.25
N SER A 122 -14.45 -19.53 0.89
CA SER A 122 -14.58 -20.99 0.85
C SER A 122 -15.90 -21.50 1.43
N THR A 123 -16.39 -20.91 2.52
CA THR A 123 -17.71 -21.30 3.10
C THR A 123 -18.90 -20.87 2.25
N LEU A 124 -18.76 -19.76 1.50
CA LEU A 124 -19.79 -19.28 0.58
C LEU A 124 -19.72 -19.94 -0.80
N GLY A 125 -18.66 -20.71 -1.09
CA GLY A 125 -18.42 -21.30 -2.41
C GLY A 125 -18.04 -20.27 -3.49
N VAL A 126 -17.55 -19.09 -3.09
CA VAL A 126 -17.19 -17.99 -4.00
C VAL A 126 -15.67 -17.94 -4.14
N LYS A 127 -15.18 -17.68 -5.36
CA LYS A 127 -13.73 -17.50 -5.58
C LYS A 127 -13.28 -16.15 -5.00
N PRO A 128 -12.19 -16.09 -4.21
CA PRO A 128 -11.72 -14.83 -3.64
C PRO A 128 -11.23 -13.89 -4.74
N ALA A 129 -11.57 -12.61 -4.63
CA ALA A 129 -11.05 -11.56 -5.52
C ALA A 129 -9.64 -11.15 -5.09
N ASN A 130 -8.76 -10.90 -6.06
CA ASN A 130 -7.42 -10.35 -5.82
C ASN A 130 -7.48 -8.83 -6.00
N ILE A 131 -7.43 -8.07 -4.89
CA ILE A 131 -7.59 -6.61 -4.89
C ILE A 131 -6.26 -5.88 -4.72
N ARG A 132 -5.12 -6.59 -4.74
CA ARG A 132 -3.82 -5.93 -4.76
C ARG A 132 -3.62 -5.22 -6.09
N ALA A 133 -3.98 -3.93 -6.07
CA ALA A 133 -3.69 -2.84 -6.98
C ALA A 133 -3.95 -3.13 -8.46
N SER A 134 -5.07 -2.61 -8.97
CA SER A 134 -4.97 -1.76 -10.14
C SER A 134 -3.94 -0.67 -9.82
N GLY A 135 -2.68 -0.89 -10.20
CA GLY A 135 -1.78 0.22 -10.38
C GLY A 135 -2.49 1.17 -11.32
N THR A 136 -2.87 2.35 -10.84
CA THR A 136 -3.07 3.49 -11.72
C THR A 136 -1.84 3.49 -12.61
N PRO A 137 -1.94 3.31 -13.95
CA PRO A 137 -0.79 3.61 -14.77
C PRO A 137 -0.45 5.05 -14.44
N GLU A 138 0.70 5.26 -13.79
CA GLU A 138 1.27 6.60 -13.71
C GLU A 138 1.21 7.15 -15.11
N ALA A 139 0.40 8.19 -15.29
CA ALA A 139 0.45 8.99 -16.49
C ALA A 139 1.83 9.66 -16.45
N GLU A 140 2.82 8.97 -17.00
CA GLU A 140 4.11 9.55 -17.27
C GLU A 140 3.88 10.84 -18.06
N PRO A 141 4.58 11.94 -17.71
CA PRO A 141 4.52 13.15 -18.50
C PRO A 141 4.92 12.77 -19.94
N ALA A 142 4.02 13.04 -20.88
CA ALA A 142 4.17 12.67 -22.27
C ALA A 142 5.53 13.13 -22.82
N ASP A 143 6.46 12.20 -22.95
CA ASP A 143 7.60 12.35 -23.84
C ASP A 143 7.22 11.77 -25.20
N SER A 144 7.28 12.64 -26.20
CA SER A 144 6.78 12.43 -27.55
C SER A 144 7.81 11.67 -28.37
N ASP A 145 8.01 10.37 -28.14
CA ASP A 145 8.37 9.38 -29.16
C ASP A 145 8.67 8.03 -28.52
N THR A 146 7.67 7.14 -28.46
CA THR A 146 7.87 5.68 -28.61
C THR A 146 6.52 4.97 -28.66
N ARG A 147 6.29 4.21 -29.73
CA ARG A 147 5.06 3.41 -29.94
C ARG A 147 4.94 2.32 -28.85
N PRO A 148 3.78 2.18 -28.17
CA PRO A 148 3.55 1.05 -27.29
C PRO A 148 3.34 -0.23 -28.13
N THR A 149 4.16 -1.25 -27.87
CA THR A 149 4.00 -2.60 -28.42
C THR A 149 2.75 -3.25 -27.83
N ARG A 150 1.63 -3.11 -28.55
CA ARG A 150 0.39 -3.83 -28.26
C ARG A 150 0.61 -5.33 -28.42
N GLN A 151 0.46 -6.10 -27.34
CA GLN A 151 0.30 -7.55 -27.44
C GLN A 151 -1.02 -7.86 -28.17
N PRO A 152 -1.01 -8.68 -29.24
CA PRO A 152 -2.23 -9.01 -29.95
C PRO A 152 -3.09 -9.98 -29.12
N VAL A 153 -4.37 -9.63 -28.96
CA VAL A 153 -5.41 -10.30 -28.16
C VAL A 153 -5.88 -11.64 -28.77
N TRP A 154 -5.39 -12.03 -29.95
CA TRP A 154 -5.86 -13.23 -30.65
C TRP A 154 -4.76 -14.29 -30.71
N LYS A 155 -5.09 -15.51 -30.27
CA LYS A 155 -4.23 -16.69 -30.44
C LYS A 155 -4.39 -17.22 -31.86
N ILE A 156 -3.31 -17.19 -32.64
CA ILE A 156 -3.24 -17.82 -33.95
C ILE A 156 -2.95 -19.30 -33.71
N GLU A 157 -3.92 -20.18 -33.95
CA GLU A 157 -3.66 -21.62 -34.03
C GLU A 157 -2.91 -21.90 -35.34
N ASN A 158 -1.63 -22.27 -35.22
CA ASN A 158 -0.87 -22.81 -36.35
C ASN A 158 -1.42 -24.20 -36.69
N ASN A 159 -2.23 -24.30 -37.75
CA ASN A 159 -2.59 -25.57 -38.36
C ASN A 159 -1.56 -25.93 -39.46
N PRO A 160 -0.69 -26.93 -39.28
CA PRO A 160 0.38 -27.26 -40.23
C PRO A 160 -0.11 -28.24 -41.31
N GLN A 161 -1.20 -27.94 -42.01
CA GLN A 161 -1.61 -28.70 -43.20
C GLN A 161 -2.19 -27.78 -44.29
N ALA A 162 -1.31 -27.10 -45.01
CA ALA A 162 -1.59 -26.58 -46.36
C ALA A 162 -0.29 -26.23 -47.09
N MET A 163 0.58 -27.23 -47.33
CA MET A 163 1.53 -27.22 -48.45
C MET A 163 1.79 -28.67 -48.88
N THR A 164 0.92 -29.19 -49.75
CA THR A 164 1.27 -30.25 -50.70
C THR A 164 1.48 -29.57 -52.05
N PHE A 165 2.58 -29.94 -52.70
CA PHE A 165 2.96 -29.59 -54.07
C PHE A 165 1.83 -29.80 -55.08
#